data_AF-A0A9E5HZ52-F1
#
_entry.id   AF-A0A9E5HZ52-F1
#
_cell.length_a   1.000
_cell.length_b   1.000
_cell.length_c   1.000
_cell.angle_alpha   90.00
_cell.angle_beta   90.00
_cell.angle_gamma   90.00
#
_symmetry.space_group_name_H-M   'P 1'
#
loop_
_entity.id
_entity.type
_entity.pdbx_description
1 polymer ?
#
loop_
_entity_poly.entity_id
_entity_poly.type
_entity_poly.pdbx_seq_one_letter_code
_entity_poly.pdbx_strand_id
1 'polypeptide(L)'
;MTKGRKGYGKQVAVETTHTLVNNQVLPENVRLVLKSFIRKSGQEVDTLVRNSYISALRHAGWTLQSIADATDLTRERVRQIETSTDMSLVEQIKMFPEEFPVPPLPTETVVTYKYEAYEPSPKTLARLLELQPLAQLVRSHSPKYRAEAEEYAALLWKAHKEEKVTLYRLARCLGITHGAIRFRLVRYGYMKPSEGGKSKSYKPIMDKNRVAI
;
A
#
# COMPACT_ATOMS: atom_id res chain seq x y z
N MET A 1 -5.44 5.54 -3.39
CA MET A 1 -5.92 4.41 -4.22
C MET A 1 -6.87 3.53 -3.40
N THR A 2 -8.03 3.16 -3.94
CA THR A 2 -9.00 2.31 -3.22
C THR A 2 -8.60 0.85 -3.36
N LYS A 3 -8.46 0.10 -2.26
CA LYS A 3 -8.15 -1.34 -2.29
C LYS A 3 -9.21 -2.08 -3.13
N GLY A 4 -8.80 -2.68 -4.23
CA GLY A 4 -9.60 -3.63 -5.00
C GLY A 4 -9.74 -4.95 -4.27
N ARG A 5 -10.74 -5.74 -4.64
CA ARG A 5 -10.95 -7.11 -4.15
C ARG A 5 -10.56 -8.10 -5.25
N LYS A 6 -10.09 -9.30 -4.86
CA LYS A 6 -9.86 -10.41 -5.80
C LYS A 6 -11.09 -10.60 -6.70
N GLY A 7 -10.90 -10.57 -8.01
CA GLY A 7 -11.96 -10.66 -9.04
C GLY A 7 -12.54 -9.33 -9.54
N TYR A 8 -12.34 -8.22 -8.81
CA TYR A 8 -12.85 -6.89 -9.15
C TYR A 8 -11.78 -5.80 -9.08
N GLY A 9 -10.52 -6.19 -9.26
CA GLY A 9 -9.41 -5.26 -9.39
C GLY A 9 -8.26 -5.84 -10.21
N LYS A 10 -7.40 -4.96 -10.73
CA LYS A 10 -6.16 -5.32 -11.41
C LYS A 10 -5.08 -5.55 -10.37
N GLN A 11 -4.30 -6.62 -10.50
CA GLN A 11 -3.11 -6.80 -9.66
C GLN A 11 -2.05 -5.78 -10.07
N VAL A 12 -1.51 -5.08 -9.08
CA VAL A 12 -0.42 -4.12 -9.25
C VAL A 12 0.68 -4.53 -8.29
N ALA A 13 1.89 -4.68 -8.84
CA ALA A 13 3.09 -4.89 -8.07
C ALA A 13 3.42 -3.62 -7.30
N VAL A 14 3.54 -3.74 -5.99
CA VAL A 14 3.93 -2.66 -5.09
C VAL A 14 5.23 -3.09 -4.41
N GLU A 15 6.30 -2.44 -4.84
CA GLU A 15 7.62 -2.58 -4.25
C GLU A 15 7.66 -1.80 -2.95
N THR A 16 8.04 -2.48 -1.87
CA THR A 16 8.27 -1.84 -0.58
C THR A 16 9.69 -2.15 -0.15
N THR A 17 10.50 -1.09 -0.05
CA THR A 17 11.87 -1.18 0.43
C THR A 17 11.86 -0.96 1.92
N HIS A 18 12.47 -1.86 2.68
CA HIS A 18 12.64 -1.70 4.11
C HIS A 18 14.08 -1.99 4.50
N THR A 19 14.56 -1.29 5.54
CA THR A 19 15.86 -1.58 6.14
C THR A 19 15.79 -2.90 6.89
N LEU A 20 16.80 -3.75 6.71
CA LEU A 20 16.90 -5.00 7.44
C LEU A 20 17.10 -4.71 8.92
N VAL A 21 16.28 -5.30 9.78
CA VAL A 21 16.41 -5.18 11.23
C VAL A 21 17.28 -6.32 11.82
N ASN A 22 17.29 -7.47 11.15
CA ASN A 22 18.01 -8.67 11.55
C ASN A 22 18.94 -9.15 10.44
N ASN A 23 19.90 -10.03 10.77
CA ASN A 23 20.84 -10.65 9.83
C ASN A 23 21.63 -9.66 8.97
N GLN A 24 21.88 -8.46 9.50
CA GLN A 24 22.75 -7.49 8.85
C GLN A 24 24.18 -8.04 8.82
N VAL A 25 24.84 -7.93 7.67
CA VAL A 25 26.25 -8.30 7.50
C VAL A 25 27.02 -7.05 7.11
N LEU A 26 28.08 -6.74 7.85
CA LEU A 26 28.92 -5.59 7.54
C LEU A 26 29.65 -5.82 6.20
N PRO A 27 29.73 -4.79 5.33
CA PRO A 27 30.51 -4.86 4.10
C PRO A 27 31.99 -5.18 4.35
N GLU A 28 32.64 -5.81 3.37
CA GLU A 28 33.99 -6.35 3.56
C GLU A 28 35.03 -5.28 3.94
N ASN A 29 34.94 -4.08 3.36
CA ASN A 29 35.82 -2.97 3.72
C ASN A 29 35.72 -2.59 5.22
N VAL A 30 34.51 -2.55 5.79
CA VAL A 30 34.32 -2.31 7.23
C VAL A 30 34.88 -3.45 8.06
N ARG A 31 34.66 -4.70 7.62
CA ARG A 31 35.18 -5.88 8.32
C ARG A 31 36.70 -5.90 8.34
N LEU A 32 37.37 -5.49 7.26
CA LEU A 32 38.82 -5.39 7.20
C LEU A 32 39.37 -4.36 8.17
N VAL A 33 38.71 -3.19 8.28
CA VAL A 33 39.08 -2.16 9.27
C VAL A 33 38.88 -2.68 10.69
N LEU A 34 37.75 -3.32 11.01
CA LEU A 34 37.53 -3.89 12.35
C LEU A 34 38.53 -5.02 12.68
N LYS A 35 38.88 -5.85 11.69
CA LYS A 35 39.88 -6.91 11.84
C LYS A 35 41.30 -6.37 12.01
N SER A 36 41.63 -5.18 11.51
CA SER A 36 42.96 -4.60 11.71
C SER A 36 43.22 -4.27 13.19
N PHE A 37 42.15 -4.01 13.96
CA PHE A 37 42.20 -3.83 15.40
C PHE A 37 42.22 -5.14 16.21
N ILE A 38 42.21 -6.31 15.56
CA ILE A 38 42.38 -7.59 16.27
C ILE A 38 43.86 -7.78 16.56
N ARG A 39 44.19 -8.00 17.83
CA ARG A 39 45.57 -8.14 18.30
C ARG A 39 46.25 -9.30 17.57
N LYS A 40 47.20 -8.99 16.69
CA LYS A 40 48.22 -9.95 16.25
C LYS A 40 49.32 -10.00 17.32
N SER A 41 49.86 -11.19 17.58
CA SER A 41 50.85 -11.43 18.64
C SER A 41 51.96 -10.36 18.64
N GLY A 42 52.03 -9.55 19.70
CA GLY A 42 53.07 -8.53 19.91
C GLY A 42 52.71 -7.08 19.55
N GLN A 43 51.51 -6.79 19.02
CA GLN A 43 51.13 -5.43 18.63
C GLN A 43 50.17 -4.78 19.63
N GLU A 44 50.39 -3.51 19.98
CA GLU A 44 49.42 -2.70 20.73
C GLU A 44 48.23 -2.38 19.84
N VAL A 45 47.02 -2.64 20.34
CA VAL A 45 45.77 -2.31 19.66
C VAL A 45 45.30 -0.97 20.17
N ASP A 46 45.11 0.00 19.27
CA ASP A 46 44.44 1.25 19.59
C ASP A 46 42.97 0.98 19.93
N THR A 47 42.76 0.76 21.22
CA THR A 47 41.47 0.40 21.79
C THR A 47 40.49 1.57 21.73
N LEU A 48 41.00 2.81 21.76
CA LEU A 48 40.18 4.00 21.70
C LEU A 48 39.56 4.13 20.31
N VAL A 49 40.38 4.11 19.27
CA VAL A 49 39.93 4.23 17.87
C VAL A 49 38.97 3.11 17.50
N ARG A 50 39.27 1.86 17.88
CA ARG A 50 38.36 0.72 17.67
C ARG A 50 37.00 0.96 18.31
N ASN A 51 36.99 1.39 19.58
CA ASN A 51 35.75 1.59 20.33
C ASN A 51 34.93 2.75 19.74
N SER A 52 35.58 3.83 19.33
CA SER A 52 34.96 4.97 18.65
C SER A 52 34.34 4.59 17.30
N TYR A 53 35.03 3.75 16.52
CA TYR A 53 34.49 3.25 15.25
C TYR A 53 33.32 2.29 15.43
N ILE A 54 33.41 1.37 16.41
CA ILE A 54 32.28 0.51 16.80
C ILE A 54 31.06 1.36 17.19
N SER A 55 31.26 2.40 17.99
CA SER A 55 30.19 3.32 18.38
C SER A 55 29.62 4.07 17.17
N ALA A 56 30.46 4.53 16.23
CA ALA A 56 30.01 5.16 15.00
C ALA A 56 29.09 4.25 14.16
N LEU A 57 29.44 2.96 14.01
CA LEU A 57 28.59 1.98 13.32
C LEU A 57 27.26 1.76 14.06
N ARG A 58 27.28 1.71 15.40
CA ARG A 58 26.06 1.58 16.21
C ARG A 58 25.12 2.78 16.06
N HIS A 59 25.67 4.00 16.07
CA HIS A 59 24.90 5.22 15.84
C HIS A 59 24.33 5.32 14.41
N ALA A 60 24.94 4.65 13.44
CA ALA A 60 24.39 4.50 12.08
C ALA A 60 23.28 3.43 11.99
N GLY A 61 23.00 2.71 13.08
CA GLY A 61 21.92 1.73 13.18
C GLY A 61 22.34 0.28 12.93
N TRP A 62 23.63 -0.01 12.76
CA TRP A 62 24.12 -1.37 12.54
C TRP A 62 23.95 -2.22 13.79
N THR A 63 23.40 -3.43 13.66
CA THR A 63 23.07 -4.29 14.81
C THR A 63 24.30 -4.67 15.64
N LEU A 64 24.13 -4.79 16.96
CA LEU A 64 25.18 -5.27 17.88
C LEU A 64 25.78 -6.61 17.42
N GLN A 65 24.93 -7.50 16.89
CA GLN A 65 25.36 -8.81 16.41
C GLN A 65 26.26 -8.69 15.17
N SER A 66 25.88 -7.87 14.18
CA SER A 66 26.69 -7.69 12.97
C SER A 66 28.10 -7.16 13.25
N ILE A 67 28.23 -6.28 14.24
CA ILE A 67 29.52 -5.73 14.68
C ILE A 67 30.29 -6.76 15.51
N ALA A 68 29.61 -7.48 16.40
CA ALA A 68 30.21 -8.57 17.17
C ALA A 68 30.70 -9.72 16.27
N ASP A 69 30.06 -10.00 15.13
CA ASP A 69 30.51 -11.03 14.18
C ASP A 69 31.70 -10.55 13.32
N ALA A 70 31.89 -9.23 13.21
CA ALA A 70 33.01 -8.61 12.50
C ALA A 70 34.22 -8.32 13.41
N THR A 71 34.04 -8.45 14.73
CA THR A 71 35.08 -8.24 15.75
C THR A 71 35.23 -9.52 16.56
N ASP A 72 36.35 -9.74 17.26
CA ASP A 72 36.43 -10.85 18.23
C ASP A 72 35.81 -10.47 19.58
N LEU A 73 34.74 -9.65 19.57
CA LEU A 73 34.08 -9.14 20.76
C LEU A 73 32.68 -9.74 20.91
N THR A 74 32.27 -9.95 22.16
CA THR A 74 30.89 -10.37 22.43
C THR A 74 29.91 -9.24 22.17
N ARG A 75 28.67 -9.58 21.83
CA ARG A 75 27.56 -8.63 21.64
C ARG A 75 27.39 -7.68 22.83
N GLU A 76 27.54 -8.18 24.05
CA GLU A 76 27.46 -7.37 25.27
C GLU A 76 28.64 -6.40 25.39
N ARG A 77 29.84 -6.81 24.97
CA ARG A 77 30.99 -5.91 24.96
C ARG A 77 30.81 -4.75 23.99
N VAL A 78 30.21 -5.00 22.82
CA VAL A 78 29.83 -3.95 21.86
C VAL A 78 28.83 -2.97 22.48
N ARG A 79 27.83 -3.47 23.23
CA ARG A 79 26.85 -2.63 23.94
C ARG A 79 27.50 -1.75 25.01
N GLN A 80 28.44 -2.31 25.77
CA GLN A 80 29.20 -1.56 26.78
C GLN A 80 30.01 -0.44 26.12
N ILE A 81 30.70 -0.74 25.01
CA ILE A 81 31.47 0.24 24.23
C ILE A 81 30.58 1.39 23.76
N GLU A 82 29.42 1.10 23.16
CA GLU A 82 28.43 2.12 22.74
C GLU A 82 28.03 3.02 23.91
N THR A 83 27.82 2.45 25.10
CA THR A 83 27.39 3.20 26.28
C THR A 83 28.51 4.05 26.90
N SER A 84 29.77 3.59 26.81
CA SER A 84 30.90 4.22 27.49
C SER A 84 31.69 5.21 26.63
N THR A 85 31.50 5.17 25.31
CA THR A 85 32.31 5.97 24.38
C THR A 85 31.76 7.40 24.28
N ASP A 86 32.65 8.39 24.39
CA ASP A 86 32.27 9.79 24.22
C ASP A 86 31.89 10.10 22.76
N MET A 87 30.82 10.86 22.58
CA MET A 87 30.30 11.28 21.28
C MET A 87 31.32 12.14 20.50
N SER A 88 32.16 12.90 21.19
CA SER A 88 33.22 13.70 20.56
C SER A 88 34.18 12.85 19.73
N LEU A 89 34.50 11.64 20.21
CA LEU A 89 35.35 10.68 19.50
C LEU A 89 34.62 10.04 18.32
N VAL A 90 33.32 9.82 18.44
CA VAL A 90 32.48 9.31 17.34
C VAL A 90 32.44 10.31 16.19
N GLU A 91 32.33 11.61 16.50
CA GLU A 91 32.36 12.68 15.52
C GLU A 91 33.71 12.79 14.82
N GLN A 92 34.81 12.67 15.56
CA GLN A 92 36.16 12.65 14.98
C GLN A 92 36.34 11.49 13.99
N ILE A 93 35.90 10.28 14.33
CA ILE A 93 35.95 9.14 13.39
C ILE A 93 35.18 9.42 12.10
N LYS A 94 34.01 10.06 12.21
CA LYS A 94 33.19 10.41 11.04
C LYS A 94 33.85 11.46 10.12
N MET A 95 34.86 12.20 10.59
CA MET A 95 35.62 13.14 9.76
C MET A 95 36.58 12.42 8.80
N PHE A 96 36.87 11.14 9.02
CA PHE A 96 37.78 10.33 8.19
C PHE A 96 37.04 9.15 7.51
N PRO A 97 36.12 9.43 6.57
CA PRO A 97 35.26 8.41 5.97
C PRO A 97 36.01 7.40 5.10
N GLU A 98 37.18 7.77 4.57
CA GLU A 98 38.03 6.86 3.78
C GLU A 98 38.70 5.79 4.65
N GLU A 99 39.14 6.17 5.85
CA GLU A 99 39.79 5.27 6.82
C GLU A 99 38.75 4.48 7.63
N PHE A 100 37.63 5.12 7.96
CA PHE A 100 36.56 4.57 8.79
C PHE A 100 35.21 4.63 8.08
N PRO A 101 34.97 3.76 7.08
CA PRO A 101 33.74 3.79 6.31
C PRO A 101 32.53 3.42 7.19
N VAL A 102 31.47 4.22 7.13
CA VAL A 102 30.18 3.93 7.80
C VAL A 102 29.11 3.74 6.72
N PRO A 103 28.95 2.51 6.19
CA PRO A 103 28.05 2.24 5.08
C PRO A 103 26.58 2.36 5.50
N PRO A 104 25.68 2.66 4.55
CA PRO A 104 24.24 2.64 4.80
C PRO A 104 23.77 1.24 5.16
N LEU A 105 22.66 1.17 5.93
CA LEU A 105 22.07 -0.10 6.32
C LEU A 105 21.59 -0.89 5.09
N PRO A 106 21.74 -2.23 5.10
CA PRO A 106 21.26 -3.06 4.01
C PRO A 106 19.74 -3.01 3.96
N THR A 107 19.20 -2.94 2.74
CA THR A 107 17.76 -2.87 2.49
C THR A 107 17.30 -4.11 1.73
N GLU A 108 16.05 -4.51 1.99
CA GLU A 108 15.38 -5.57 1.24
C GLU A 108 14.16 -5.00 0.52
N THR A 109 14.10 -5.27 -0.77
CA THR A 109 12.97 -4.91 -1.64
C THR A 109 12.01 -6.09 -1.72
N VAL A 110 10.84 -5.95 -1.12
CA VAL A 110 9.79 -6.98 -1.20
C VAL A 110 8.72 -6.52 -2.18
N VAL A 111 8.45 -7.36 -3.18
CA VAL A 111 7.37 -7.15 -4.15
C VAL A 111 6.08 -7.75 -3.58
N THR A 112 5.11 -6.90 -3.27
CA THR A 112 3.77 -7.33 -2.84
C THR A 112 2.73 -7.01 -3.92
N TYR A 113 1.79 -7.91 -4.18
CA TYR A 113 0.71 -7.66 -5.13
C TYR A 113 -0.52 -7.11 -4.41
N LYS A 114 -0.93 -5.89 -4.76
CA LYS A 114 -2.19 -5.30 -4.30
C LYS A 114 -3.19 -5.27 -5.45
N TYR A 115 -4.48 -5.34 -5.14
CA TYR A 115 -5.52 -5.16 -6.14
C TYR A 115 -5.93 -3.68 -6.18
N GLU A 116 -5.99 -3.09 -7.36
CA GLU A 116 -6.59 -1.79 -7.61
C GLU A 116 -7.98 -1.96 -8.20
N ALA A 117 -8.98 -1.25 -7.67
CA ALA A 117 -10.34 -1.33 -8.18
C ALA A 117 -10.43 -0.90 -9.65
N TYR A 118 -11.23 -1.60 -10.47
CA TYR A 118 -11.59 -1.10 -11.79
C TYR A 118 -12.37 0.22 -11.67
N GLU A 119 -12.02 1.19 -12.50
CA GLU A 119 -12.72 2.47 -12.62
C GLU A 119 -13.66 2.43 -13.82
N PRO A 120 -14.82 3.11 -13.74
CA PRO A 120 -15.66 3.29 -14.90
C PRO A 120 -14.94 4.14 -15.95
N SER A 121 -15.16 3.85 -17.22
CA SER A 121 -14.67 4.69 -18.32
C SER A 121 -15.11 6.15 -18.13
N PRO A 122 -14.27 7.15 -18.44
CA PRO A 122 -14.62 8.55 -18.30
C PRO A 122 -15.92 8.92 -19.04
N LYS A 123 -16.13 8.34 -20.22
CA LYS A 123 -17.36 8.53 -21.01
C LYS A 123 -18.58 7.97 -20.30
N THR A 124 -18.47 6.75 -19.76
CA THR A 124 -19.52 6.08 -19.00
C THR A 124 -19.87 6.88 -17.74
N LEU A 125 -18.86 7.33 -16.99
CA LEU A 125 -19.05 8.12 -15.77
C LEU A 125 -19.72 9.47 -16.04
N ALA A 126 -19.25 10.20 -17.06
CA ALA A 126 -19.85 11.48 -17.44
C ALA A 126 -21.33 11.33 -17.80
N ARG A 127 -21.66 10.34 -18.62
CA ARG A 127 -23.06 10.08 -19.00
C ARG A 127 -23.92 9.65 -17.81
N LEU A 128 -23.38 8.85 -16.89
CA LEU A 128 -24.08 8.51 -15.65
C LEU A 128 -24.38 9.74 -14.79
N LEU A 129 -23.45 10.70 -14.69
CA LEU A 129 -23.64 11.94 -13.94
C LEU A 129 -24.70 12.85 -14.59
N GLU A 130 -24.76 12.92 -15.93
CA GLU A 130 -25.80 13.64 -16.67
C GLU A 130 -27.19 13.04 -16.44
N LEU A 131 -27.31 11.71 -16.52
CA LEU A 131 -28.58 11.01 -16.41
C LEU A 131 -29.10 10.94 -14.97
N GLN A 132 -28.21 10.96 -13.97
CA GLN A 132 -28.54 10.85 -12.55
C GLN A 132 -29.65 11.81 -12.09
N PRO A 133 -29.56 13.14 -12.30
CA PRO A 133 -30.62 14.06 -11.88
C PRO A 133 -31.95 13.78 -12.59
N LEU A 134 -31.94 13.50 -13.89
CA LEU A 134 -33.15 13.19 -14.66
C LEU A 134 -33.82 11.90 -14.16
N ALA A 135 -33.01 10.87 -13.91
CA ALA A 135 -33.45 9.58 -13.41
C ALA A 135 -33.99 9.63 -11.97
N GLN A 136 -33.68 10.67 -11.19
CA GLN A 136 -34.23 10.94 -9.86
C GLN A 136 -35.58 11.66 -9.92
N LEU A 137 -35.86 12.42 -10.98
CA LEU A 137 -37.11 13.15 -11.18
C LEU A 137 -38.28 12.24 -11.55
N VAL A 138 -38.04 10.99 -11.93
CA VAL A 138 -39.09 10.01 -12.21
C VAL A 138 -39.90 9.70 -10.95
N ARG A 139 -41.14 10.19 -10.92
CA ARG A 139 -42.11 9.93 -9.84
C ARG A 139 -43.15 8.91 -10.29
N SER A 140 -43.46 7.95 -9.41
CA SER A 140 -44.57 7.00 -9.55
C SER A 140 -44.66 6.33 -10.94
N HIS A 141 -45.68 6.71 -11.72
CA HIS A 141 -45.98 6.17 -13.05
C HIS A 141 -45.78 7.20 -14.17
N SER A 142 -45.16 8.35 -13.87
CA SER A 142 -44.95 9.39 -14.87
C SER A 142 -44.04 8.88 -16.01
N PRO A 143 -44.39 9.17 -17.27
CA PRO A 143 -43.52 8.90 -18.42
C PRO A 143 -42.36 9.90 -18.52
N LYS A 144 -42.46 11.05 -17.83
CA LYS A 144 -41.44 12.08 -17.86
C LYS A 144 -40.11 11.53 -17.32
N TYR A 145 -39.03 11.73 -18.08
CA TYR A 145 -37.67 11.26 -17.80
C TYR A 145 -37.51 9.74 -17.67
N ARG A 146 -38.48 8.95 -18.18
CA ARG A 146 -38.47 7.49 -18.06
C ARG A 146 -37.37 6.85 -18.92
N ALA A 147 -37.16 7.38 -20.13
CA ALA A 147 -36.13 6.90 -21.05
C ALA A 147 -34.73 7.09 -20.45
N GLU A 148 -34.47 8.24 -19.87
CA GLU A 148 -33.22 8.60 -19.22
C GLU A 148 -32.99 7.74 -17.97
N ALA A 149 -34.06 7.39 -17.25
CA ALA A 149 -33.96 6.50 -16.10
C ALA A 149 -33.68 5.03 -16.48
N GLU A 150 -34.19 4.57 -17.62
CA GLU A 150 -33.89 3.27 -18.21
C GLU A 150 -32.46 3.22 -18.76
N GLU A 151 -32.05 4.25 -19.50
CA GLU A 151 -30.67 4.41 -19.98
C GLU A 151 -29.69 4.41 -18.80
N TYR A 152 -29.98 5.15 -17.74
CA TYR A 152 -29.15 5.18 -16.53
C TYR A 152 -29.01 3.79 -15.90
N ALA A 153 -30.10 3.04 -15.78
CA ALA A 153 -30.07 1.69 -15.22
C ALA A 153 -29.30 0.70 -16.12
N ALA A 154 -29.48 0.80 -17.44
CA ALA A 154 -28.75 0.00 -18.43
C ALA A 154 -27.25 0.29 -18.38
N LEU A 155 -26.87 1.58 -18.30
CA LEU A 155 -25.48 2.01 -18.29
C LEU A 155 -24.77 1.62 -16.98
N LEU A 156 -25.47 1.68 -15.84
CA LEU A 156 -24.98 1.14 -14.56
C LEU A 156 -24.68 -0.36 -14.67
N TRP A 157 -25.58 -1.11 -15.30
CA TRP A 157 -25.39 -2.56 -15.49
C TRP A 157 -24.23 -2.85 -16.43
N LYS A 158 -24.13 -2.11 -17.54
CA LYS A 158 -23.03 -2.20 -18.50
C LYS A 158 -21.67 -1.99 -17.82
N ALA A 159 -21.53 -0.91 -17.06
CA ALA A 159 -20.31 -0.62 -16.30
C ALA A 159 -19.98 -1.74 -15.29
N HIS A 160 -21.01 -2.31 -14.65
CA HIS A 160 -20.81 -3.41 -13.71
C HIS A 160 -20.38 -4.72 -14.37
N LYS A 161 -20.97 -5.07 -15.52
CA LYS A 161 -20.74 -6.36 -16.19
C LYS A 161 -19.56 -6.35 -17.15
N GLU A 162 -19.44 -5.33 -17.98
CA GLU A 162 -18.43 -5.25 -19.03
C GLU A 162 -17.13 -4.65 -18.48
N GLU A 163 -17.22 -3.51 -17.79
CA GLU A 163 -16.05 -2.82 -17.23
C GLU A 163 -15.60 -3.42 -15.87
N LYS A 164 -16.33 -4.44 -15.38
CA LYS A 164 -16.08 -5.14 -14.10
C LYS A 164 -15.99 -4.21 -12.89
N VAL A 165 -16.61 -3.04 -12.97
CA VAL A 165 -16.65 -2.07 -11.88
C VAL A 165 -17.60 -2.58 -10.81
N THR A 166 -17.17 -2.58 -9.55
CA THR A 166 -18.08 -2.95 -8.45
C THR A 166 -19.19 -1.92 -8.31
N LEU A 167 -20.40 -2.36 -7.92
CA LEU A 167 -21.48 -1.43 -7.59
C LEU A 167 -21.07 -0.45 -6.48
N TYR A 168 -20.21 -0.89 -5.55
CA TYR A 168 -19.66 -0.03 -4.50
C TYR A 168 -18.80 1.09 -5.09
N ARG A 169 -17.96 0.78 -6.08
CA ARG A 169 -17.14 1.78 -6.76
C ARG A 169 -18.00 2.77 -7.56
N LEU A 170 -18.98 2.28 -8.32
CA LEU A 170 -19.94 3.13 -9.03
C LEU A 170 -20.68 4.07 -8.06
N ALA A 171 -21.13 3.56 -6.91
CA ALA A 171 -21.77 4.35 -5.87
C ALA A 171 -20.88 5.48 -5.35
N ARG A 172 -19.59 5.20 -5.12
CA ARG A 172 -18.60 6.20 -4.69
C ARG A 172 -18.36 7.28 -5.74
N CYS A 173 -18.27 6.90 -7.02
CA CYS A 173 -18.08 7.85 -8.12
C CYS A 173 -19.30 8.77 -8.32
N LEU A 174 -20.50 8.25 -8.09
CA LEU A 174 -21.77 8.97 -8.30
C LEU A 174 -22.31 9.68 -7.05
N GLY A 175 -21.61 9.55 -5.91
CA GLY A 175 -22.04 10.16 -4.64
C GLY A 175 -23.34 9.59 -4.08
N ILE A 176 -23.67 8.33 -4.39
CA ILE A 176 -24.90 7.66 -3.92
C ILE A 176 -24.58 6.42 -3.10
N THR A 177 -25.59 5.87 -2.41
CA THR A 177 -25.40 4.64 -1.65
C THR A 177 -25.40 3.42 -2.58
N HIS A 178 -24.60 2.41 -2.22
CA HIS A 178 -24.60 1.11 -2.90
C HIS A 178 -26.00 0.48 -2.97
N GLY A 179 -26.80 0.65 -1.91
CA GLY A 179 -28.18 0.19 -1.87
C GLY A 179 -29.07 0.85 -2.94
N ALA A 180 -28.92 2.15 -3.19
CA ALA A 180 -29.71 2.87 -4.18
C ALA A 180 -29.49 2.32 -5.61
N ILE A 181 -28.24 2.04 -5.98
CA ILE A 181 -27.90 1.41 -7.25
C ILE A 181 -28.52 0.01 -7.34
N ARG A 182 -28.35 -0.80 -6.27
CA ARG A 182 -28.89 -2.17 -6.25
C ARG A 182 -30.42 -2.19 -6.37
N PHE A 183 -31.13 -1.35 -5.62
CA PHE A 183 -32.59 -1.25 -5.69
C PHE A 183 -33.03 -0.92 -7.11
N ARG A 184 -32.35 0.04 -7.75
CA ARG A 184 -32.63 0.41 -9.15
C ARG A 184 -32.41 -0.78 -10.08
N LEU A 185 -31.25 -1.41 -10.07
CA LEU A 185 -30.95 -2.53 -10.97
C LEU A 185 -31.94 -3.70 -10.81
N VAL A 186 -32.37 -3.99 -9.58
CA VAL A 186 -33.42 -5.00 -9.35
C VAL A 186 -34.77 -4.54 -9.94
N ARG A 187 -35.16 -3.28 -9.70
CA ARG A 187 -36.43 -2.72 -10.19
C ARG A 187 -36.56 -2.76 -11.71
N TYR A 188 -35.45 -2.55 -12.41
CA TYR A 188 -35.38 -2.58 -13.88
C TYR A 188 -35.17 -4.00 -14.45
N GLY A 189 -34.85 -4.98 -13.61
CA GLY A 189 -34.74 -6.40 -14.00
C GLY A 189 -33.31 -6.91 -14.26
N TYR A 190 -32.28 -6.09 -14.02
CA TYR A 190 -30.88 -6.47 -14.22
C TYR A 190 -30.32 -7.35 -13.10
N MET A 191 -30.91 -7.29 -11.91
CA MET A 191 -30.47 -8.08 -10.75
C MET A 191 -31.63 -8.74 -10.04
N LYS A 192 -31.35 -9.86 -9.39
CA LYS A 192 -32.27 -10.45 -8.41
C LYS A 192 -32.10 -9.75 -7.05
N PRO A 193 -33.18 -9.59 -6.26
CA PRO A 193 -33.06 -9.14 -4.88
C PRO A 193 -32.13 -10.09 -4.10
N SER A 194 -31.55 -9.62 -3.00
CA SER A 194 -30.89 -10.52 -2.05
C SER A 194 -31.86 -11.60 -1.59
N GLU A 195 -31.35 -12.78 -1.27
CA GLU A 195 -32.14 -13.84 -0.64
C GLU A 195 -32.94 -13.27 0.54
N GLY A 196 -34.25 -13.53 0.56
CA GLY A 196 -35.17 -12.99 1.57
C GLY A 196 -35.54 -11.49 1.44
N GLY A 197 -35.09 -10.79 0.40
CA GLY A 197 -35.34 -9.36 0.22
C GLY A 197 -36.80 -9.04 -0.12
N LYS A 198 -37.57 -8.55 0.86
CA LYS A 198 -39.01 -8.19 0.73
C LYS A 198 -39.31 -6.69 0.60
N SER A 199 -38.28 -5.85 0.40
CA SER A 199 -38.45 -4.38 0.34
C SER A 199 -39.35 -3.94 -0.82
N LYS A 200 -40.22 -2.94 -0.58
CA LYS A 200 -41.03 -2.28 -1.63
C LYS A 200 -40.16 -1.69 -2.75
N SER A 201 -38.91 -1.32 -2.45
CA SER A 201 -37.95 -0.77 -3.43
C SER A 201 -37.52 -1.77 -4.49
N TYR A 202 -37.75 -3.07 -4.28
CA TYR A 202 -37.47 -4.12 -5.27
C TYR A 202 -38.66 -4.39 -6.22
N LYS A 203 -39.82 -3.76 -6.01
CA LYS A 203 -41.00 -3.99 -6.86
C LYS A 203 -40.70 -3.56 -8.31
N PRO A 204 -40.82 -4.46 -9.30
CA PRO A 204 -40.51 -4.15 -10.69
C PRO A 204 -41.39 -3.02 -11.23
N ILE A 205 -40.89 -2.32 -12.24
CA ILE A 205 -41.68 -1.34 -12.98
C ILE A 205 -42.75 -2.09 -13.79
N MET A 206 -44.01 -1.65 -13.67
CA MET A 206 -45.10 -2.18 -14.50
C MET A 206 -44.78 -1.96 -15.98
N ASP A 207 -44.99 -2.98 -16.80
CA ASP A 207 -44.58 -2.97 -18.22
C ASP A 207 -45.19 -1.82 -19.00
N LYS A 208 -46.45 -1.45 -18.71
CA LYS A 208 -47.12 -0.28 -19.30
C LYS A 208 -46.42 1.07 -19.05
N ASN A 209 -45.53 1.14 -18.06
CA ASN A 209 -44.76 2.34 -17.72
C ASN A 209 -43.29 2.23 -18.09
N ARG A 210 -42.89 1.16 -18.78
CA ARG A 210 -41.57 1.08 -19.41
C ARG A 210 -41.61 1.87 -20.72
N VAL A 211 -40.46 2.32 -21.17
CA VAL A 211 -40.34 2.88 -22.52
C VAL A 211 -40.56 1.75 -23.51
N ALA A 212 -41.46 1.97 -24.48
CA ALA A 212 -41.62 1.03 -25.58
C ALA A 212 -40.31 0.99 -26.37
N ILE A 213 -39.70 -0.19 -26.46
CA ILE A 213 -38.49 -0.46 -27.25
C ILE A 213 -38.93 -0.74 -28.69
#